data_AF-A0A845R4V3-F1
#
_entry.id   AF-A0A845R4V3-F1
#
_cell.length_a   1.000
_cell.length_b   1.000
_cell.length_c   1.000
_cell.angle_alpha   90.00
_cell.angle_beta   90.00
_cell.angle_gamma   90.00
#
_symmetry.space_group_name_H-M   'P 1'
#
loop_
_entity.id
_entity.type
_entity.pdbx_description
1 polymer ?
#
loop_
_entity_poly.entity_id
_entity_poly.type
_entity_poly.pdbx_seq_one_letter_code
_entity_poly.pdbx_strand_id
1 'polypeptide(L)'
;MTALPHIQYFLGANAPTGFYSLYDHLLAPEEARAIYILKGGPGCGKSTLMRKVGAWAQEAGLETEYILCSGDPDSLDAVILPGIPAAIVDGTAPQGVVP
;
A
#
# COMPACT_ATOMS: atom_id res chain seq x y z
N MET A 1 -24.56 13.22 1.91
CA MET A 1 -23.44 12.33 2.26
C MET A 1 -22.17 13.03 1.80
N THR A 2 -21.29 13.39 2.73
CA THR A 2 -19.99 14.00 2.40
C THR A 2 -19.11 12.93 1.75
N ALA A 3 -18.52 13.25 0.59
CA ALA A 3 -17.56 12.36 -0.04
C ALA A 3 -16.38 12.12 0.90
N LEU A 4 -15.99 10.87 1.09
CA LEU A 4 -14.76 10.54 1.83
C LEU A 4 -13.55 11.07 1.04
N PRO A 5 -12.50 11.58 1.72
CA PRO A 5 -11.31 12.05 1.04
C PRO A 5 -10.61 10.91 0.30
N HIS A 6 -10.01 11.23 -0.85
CA HIS A 6 -9.17 10.30 -1.59
C HIS A 6 -7.72 10.47 -1.12
N ILE A 7 -7.24 9.54 -0.29
CA ILE A 7 -5.91 9.61 0.33
C ILE A 7 -4.94 8.72 -0.45
N GLN A 8 -3.88 9.32 -0.97
CA GLN A 8 -2.78 8.60 -1.63
C GLN A 8 -1.44 9.21 -1.23
N TYR A 9 -0.47 8.38 -0.87
CA TYR A 9 0.88 8.83 -0.48
C TYR A 9 1.92 7.74 -0.74
N PHE A 10 3.19 8.12 -0.58
CA PHE A 10 4.34 7.21 -0.74
C PHE A 10 4.94 6.93 0.64
N LEU A 11 5.37 5.69 0.87
CA LEU A 11 6.16 5.29 2.04
C LEU A 11 7.62 4.97 1.70
N GLY A 12 7.97 4.97 0.41
CA GLY A 12 9.33 4.85 -0.07
C GLY A 12 9.74 6.10 -0.86
N ALA A 13 11.02 6.44 -0.83
CA ALA A 13 11.59 7.45 -1.71
C ALA A 13 13.06 7.16 -1.99
N ASN A 14 13.55 7.59 -3.16
CA ASN A 14 14.97 7.54 -3.49
C ASN A 14 15.62 8.89 -3.20
N ALA A 15 16.72 8.88 -2.43
CA ALA A 15 17.54 10.04 -2.10
C ALA A 15 18.99 9.82 -2.56
N PRO A 16 19.84 10.86 -2.63
CA PRO A 16 21.27 10.71 -2.95
C PRO A 16 22.01 9.73 -2.02
N THR A 17 21.52 9.54 -0.80
CA THR A 17 22.06 8.61 0.20
C THR A 17 21.50 7.18 0.10
N GLY A 18 20.62 6.90 -0.87
CA GLY A 18 19.99 5.60 -1.07
C GLY A 18 18.47 5.62 -0.90
N PHE A 19 17.88 4.42 -0.84
CA PHE A 19 16.46 4.24 -0.61
C PHE A 19 16.10 4.54 0.84
N TYR A 20 15.08 5.37 1.05
CA TYR A 20 14.51 5.67 2.35
C TYR A 20 13.12 5.06 2.45
N SER A 21 12.84 4.38 3.57
CA SER A 21 11.62 3.60 3.77
C SER A 21 10.92 3.95 5.07
N LEU A 22 9.61 4.08 5.00
CA LEU A 22 8.68 4.25 6.12
C LEU A 22 7.63 3.12 6.14
N TYR A 23 7.85 1.97 5.49
CA TYR A 23 6.87 0.87 5.52
C TYR A 23 6.66 0.29 6.92
N ASP A 24 7.62 0.46 7.84
CA ASP A 24 7.43 0.12 9.25
C ASP A 24 6.34 0.98 9.94
N HIS A 25 5.94 2.10 9.32
CA HIS A 25 4.83 2.95 9.75
C HIS A 25 3.52 2.69 8.99
N LEU A 26 3.47 1.66 8.13
CA LEU A 26 2.29 1.37 7.30
C LEU A 26 1.03 1.13 8.15
N LEU A 27 1.15 0.31 9.18
CA LEU A 27 0.08 0.01 10.13
C LEU A 27 0.75 -0.54 11.39
N ALA A 28 0.43 0.02 12.56
CA ALA A 28 0.95 -0.50 13.82
C ALA A 28 0.48 -1.95 13.99
N PRO A 29 1.38 -2.95 14.07
CA PRO A 29 1.00 -4.36 14.12
C PRO A 29 0.06 -4.69 15.29
N GLU A 30 0.20 -3.99 16.40
CA GLU A 30 -0.67 -4.08 17.58
C GLU A 30 -2.10 -3.56 17.36
N GLU A 31 -2.29 -2.64 16.42
CA GLU A 31 -3.60 -2.07 16.05
C GLU A 31 -4.23 -2.82 14.88
N ALA A 32 -3.42 -3.56 14.13
CA ALA A 32 -3.83 -4.32 12.96
C ALA A 32 -4.63 -5.57 13.33
N ARG A 33 -5.87 -5.63 12.85
CA ARG A 33 -6.67 -6.87 12.85
C ARG A 33 -6.15 -7.89 11.85
N ALA A 34 -5.68 -7.45 10.67
CA ALA A 34 -5.14 -8.34 9.65
C ALA A 34 -4.20 -7.63 8.67
N ILE A 35 -3.04 -8.23 8.40
CA ILE A 35 -2.12 -7.77 7.35
C ILE A 35 -1.96 -8.90 6.34
N TYR A 36 -2.40 -8.66 5.10
CA TYR A 36 -2.27 -9.61 4.00
C TYR A 36 -1.07 -9.26 3.14
N ILE A 37 -0.08 -10.14 3.11
CA ILE A 37 1.13 -9.94 2.32
C ILE A 37 1.01 -10.71 1.00
N LEU A 38 0.96 -9.98 -0.11
CA LEU A 38 0.94 -10.53 -1.46
C LEU A 38 2.36 -10.79 -1.93
N LYS A 39 2.71 -12.07 -2.10
CA LYS A 39 3.98 -12.47 -2.72
C LYS A 39 3.76 -12.87 -4.17
N GLY A 40 4.62 -12.38 -5.06
CA GLY A 40 4.59 -12.73 -6.47
C GLY A 40 5.57 -11.88 -7.28
N GLY A 41 5.94 -12.35 -8.47
CA GLY A 41 6.84 -11.60 -9.37
C GLY A 41 6.20 -10.29 -9.90
N PRO A 42 6.99 -9.44 -10.57
CA PRO A 42 6.47 -8.34 -11.37
C PRO A 42 5.42 -8.85 -12.37
N GLY A 43 4.34 -8.08 -12.58
CA GLY A 43 3.29 -8.45 -13.53
C GLY A 43 2.29 -9.52 -13.07
N CYS A 44 2.40 -10.09 -11.87
CA CYS A 44 1.43 -11.08 -11.35
C CYS A 44 0.08 -10.46 -10.90
N GLY A 45 -0.17 -9.18 -11.18
CA GLY A 45 -1.46 -8.53 -10.89
C GLY A 45 -1.66 -8.08 -9.44
N LYS A 46 -0.60 -7.96 -8.63
CA LYS A 46 -0.69 -7.55 -7.22
C LYS A 46 -1.32 -6.17 -7.03
N SER A 47 -0.79 -5.15 -7.72
CA SER A 47 -1.36 -3.79 -7.75
C SER A 47 -2.80 -3.79 -8.26
N THR A 48 -3.10 -4.56 -9.31
CA THR A 48 -4.47 -4.72 -9.83
C THR A 48 -5.44 -5.26 -8.77
N LEU A 49 -5.02 -6.28 -8.00
CA LEU A 49 -5.82 -6.82 -6.91
C LEU A 49 -6.06 -5.77 -5.82
N MET A 50 -5.01 -5.05 -5.40
CA MET A 50 -5.13 -4.00 -4.39
C MET A 50 -6.07 -2.87 -4.83
N ARG A 51 -5.98 -2.42 -6.10
CA ARG A 51 -6.90 -1.42 -6.67
C ARG A 51 -8.35 -1.90 -6.66
N LYS A 52 -8.61 -3.17 -6.99
CA LYS A 52 -9.95 -3.74 -6.94
C LYS A 52 -10.51 -3.78 -5.52
N VAL A 53 -9.70 -4.15 -4.54
CA VAL A 53 -10.12 -4.16 -3.13
C VAL A 53 -10.40 -2.74 -2.64
N GLY A 54 -9.52 -1.78 -2.95
CA GLY A 54 -9.73 -0.38 -2.58
C GLY A 54 -10.99 0.22 -3.20
N ALA A 55 -11.22 -0.01 -4.50
CA ALA A 55 -12.43 0.45 -5.18
C ALA A 55 -13.70 -0.14 -4.54
N TRP A 56 -13.71 -1.44 -4.27
CA TRP A 56 -14.81 -2.11 -3.57
C TRP A 56 -15.05 -1.50 -2.17
N ALA A 57 -13.98 -1.21 -1.42
CA ALA A 57 -14.09 -0.63 -0.08
C ALA A 57 -14.67 0.79 -0.14
N GLN A 58 -14.24 1.61 -1.10
CA GLN A 58 -14.80 2.94 -1.34
C GLN A 58 -16.28 2.88 -1.73
N GLU A 59 -16.66 1.95 -2.61
CA GLU A 59 -18.07 1.70 -2.98
C GLU A 59 -18.91 1.27 -1.77
N ALA A 60 -18.32 0.51 -0.83
CA ALA A 60 -18.93 0.13 0.43
C ALA A 60 -18.97 1.27 1.48
N GLY A 61 -18.45 2.46 1.16
CA GLY A 61 -18.42 3.61 2.06
C GLY A 61 -17.36 3.51 3.16
N LEU A 62 -16.33 2.68 2.96
CA LEU A 62 -15.20 2.56 3.87
C LEU A 62 -14.10 3.56 3.51
N GLU A 63 -13.48 4.14 4.54
CA GLU A 63 -12.24 4.87 4.37
C GLU A 63 -11.16 3.95 3.80
N THR A 64 -10.42 4.45 2.82
CA THR A 64 -9.43 3.69 2.07
C THR A 64 -8.24 4.59 1.77
N GLU A 65 -7.04 4.12 2.10
CA GLU A 65 -5.79 4.81 1.81
C GLU A 65 -4.95 3.97 0.85
N TYR A 66 -4.32 4.64 -0.12
CA TYR A 66 -3.49 3.99 -1.14
C TYR A 66 -2.03 4.37 -0.96
N ILE A 67 -1.16 3.36 -0.89
CA ILE A 67 0.29 3.56 -0.89
C ILE A 67 0.82 3.33 -2.29
N LEU A 68 1.29 4.41 -2.91
CA LEU A 68 1.86 4.40 -4.25
C LEU A 68 3.28 3.83 -4.21
N CYS A 69 3.63 3.09 -5.26
CA CYS A 69 4.99 2.55 -5.39
C CYS A 69 5.96 3.66 -5.80
N SER A 70 7.04 3.83 -5.03
CA SER A 70 8.05 4.84 -5.31
C SER A 70 8.90 4.53 -6.55
N GLY A 71 8.92 3.26 -6.99
CA GLY A 71 9.60 2.83 -8.22
C GLY A 71 8.70 2.86 -9.46
N ASP A 72 7.37 2.86 -9.27
CA ASP A 72 6.36 2.89 -10.33
C ASP A 72 5.08 3.55 -9.81
N PRO A 73 4.85 4.85 -10.06
CA PRO A 73 3.68 5.58 -9.55
C PRO A 73 2.32 5.02 -10.02
N ASP A 74 2.30 4.26 -11.11
CA ASP A 74 1.10 3.57 -11.59
C ASP A 74 0.86 2.22 -10.87
N SER A 75 1.78 1.80 -10.02
CA SER A 75 1.66 0.65 -9.13
C SER A 75 1.33 1.05 -7.68
N LEU A 76 0.81 0.09 -6.92
CA LEU A 76 0.56 0.21 -5.48
C LEU A 76 1.50 -0.72 -4.73
N ASP A 77 2.02 -0.23 -3.60
CA ASP A 77 2.70 -1.06 -2.60
C ASP A 77 1.75 -1.55 -1.52
N ALA A 78 0.68 -0.80 -1.23
CA ALA A 78 -0.33 -1.22 -0.27
C ALA A 78 -1.68 -0.52 -0.47
N VAL A 79 -2.71 -1.11 0.13
CA VAL A 79 -4.00 -0.48 0.41
C VAL A 79 -4.35 -0.73 1.89
N ILE A 80 -4.75 0.33 2.58
CA ILE A 80 -5.12 0.29 4.00
C ILE A 80 -6.60 0.61 4.11
N LEU A 81 -7.30 -0.10 4.99
CA LEU A 81 -8.71 0.11 5.34
C LEU A 81 -8.78 0.51 6.83
N PRO A 82 -8.67 1.80 7.19
CA PRO A 82 -8.57 2.21 8.60
C PRO A 82 -9.79 1.78 9.45
N GLY A 83 -11.00 1.85 8.88
CA GLY A 83 -12.24 1.45 9.55
C GLY A 83 -12.37 -0.06 9.78
N ILE A 84 -11.56 -0.87 9.10
CA ILE A 84 -11.44 -2.32 9.31
C ILE A 84 -9.93 -2.58 9.41
N PRO A 85 -9.28 -2.37 10.57
CA PRO A 85 -7.86 -2.10 10.71
C PRO A 85 -7.01 -3.19 10.06
N ALA A 86 -6.83 -3.07 8.75
CA ALA A 86 -6.33 -4.12 7.90
C ALA A 86 -5.69 -3.51 6.67
N ALA A 87 -4.68 -4.21 6.18
CA ALA A 87 -3.93 -3.79 5.02
C ALA A 87 -3.66 -4.96 4.10
N ILE A 88 -3.58 -4.67 2.80
CA ILE A 88 -3.02 -5.56 1.80
C ILE A 88 -1.75 -4.92 1.30
N VAL A 89 -0.65 -5.67 1.29
CA VAL A 89 0.71 -5.14 1.09
C VAL A 89 1.44 -5.99 0.05
N ASP A 90 2.18 -5.36 -0.84
CA ASP A 90 3.15 -6.02 -1.70
C ASP A 90 4.36 -6.47 -0.87
N GLY A 91 4.57 -7.80 -0.79
CA GLY A 91 5.71 -8.40 -0.10
C GLY A 91 6.95 -8.58 -0.98
N THR A 92 6.98 -7.98 -2.18
CA THR A 92 8.16 -7.97 -3.04
C THR A 92 9.20 -7.06 -2.39
N ALA A 93 10.40 -7.60 -2.15
CA ALA A 93 11.49 -6.79 -1.62
C ALA A 93 11.71 -5.55 -2.50
N PRO A 94 11.99 -4.37 -1.91
CA PRO A 94 12.25 -3.17 -2.69
C PRO A 94 13.34 -3.47 -3.72
N GLN A 95 13.17 -2.97 -4.96
CA GLN A 95 14.14 -3.17 -6.03
C GLN A 95 15.39 -2.30 -5.74
N GLY A 96 16.18 -2.73 -4.76
CA GLY A 96 17.39 -2.05 -4.33
C GLY A 96 18.43 -3.09 -3.96
N VAL A 97 19.40 -3.28 -4.86
CA VAL A 97 20.70 -3.82 -4.44
C VAL A 97 21.33 -2.72 -3.58
N VAL A 98 21.25 -2.86 -2.27
CA VAL A 98 22.12 -2.11 -1.36
C VAL A 98 23.50 -2.80 -1.44
N PRO A 99 24.60 -2.06 -1.65
CA PRO A 99 25.94 -2.65 -1.69
C PRO A 99 26.27 -3.50 -0.46
#